data_AF-A0A817XBG6-F1
#
_entry.id   AF-A0A817XBG6-F1
#
_cell.length_a   1.000
_cell.length_b   1.000
_cell.length_c   1.000
_cell.angle_alpha   90.00
_cell.angle_beta   90.00
_cell.angle_gamma   90.00
#
_symmetry.space_group_name_H-M   'P 1'
#
loop_
_entity.id
_entity.type
_entity.pdbx_description
1 polymer ?
#
loop_
_entity_poly.entity_id
_entity_poly.type
_entity_poly.pdbx_seq_one_letter_code
_entity_poly.pdbx_strand_id
1 'polypeptide(L)'
;MANAFTPGGGYRKGDNAQEETIFRRSNYCVSLDPELDPQLQKTYGSKVYYCDDHGKHKEMRKDQSMYPMDEYGAIFTTGILVFRDTEKEKGYCLLSKPIHNVSAIALAAYRDPDVTKENCLTRKFAVGTRKKIENLFSIALVNGYDTLVLSALGCGAFKNPPKHIALIFKSVILQFAGFFKEIVFSIIDDHNTGNHLNPNGNFAPFQDVLDNLIVSPPSIQVKGMTIGPYHISEMKRSGKILVSEILINAIPPCDYAASCNRLNDQQHLRDFSHPPKCPFGPECTETKDDVHLSCFIHPQHCREGGQCVKEDERHLSDFDHPNFCSDEGNCTNMTLSHLNQYRHVPLCQHGLDCDELLRKSAIHIRKLRHCRKACQFGGNCINFHDLKHIRTETHPFKDPCPLTPYACVSHVHYLQRGEKSDQDEFKDIENHCLRYAHVCPWGRQCNDSSEKHLEVSIHIAREMCPNSKNCIEMMNDEHLNAFTHPGIRDIR
;
A
#
# COMPACT_ATOMS: atom_id res chain seq x y z
N MET A 1 -18.40 -24.84 6.11
CA MET A 1 -19.01 -23.66 6.76
C MET A 1 -19.80 -24.13 7.96
N ALA A 2 -19.69 -23.45 9.10
CA ALA A 2 -20.37 -23.85 10.33
C ALA A 2 -21.37 -22.79 10.79
N ASN A 3 -22.41 -23.23 11.49
CA ASN A 3 -23.29 -22.39 12.29
C ASN A 3 -22.57 -22.03 13.60
N ALA A 4 -22.57 -20.74 13.97
CA ALA A 4 -21.87 -20.26 15.16
C ALA A 4 -22.47 -20.73 16.48
N PHE A 5 -23.74 -21.16 16.49
CA PHE A 5 -24.51 -21.42 17.72
C PHE A 5 -24.89 -22.88 17.88
N THR A 6 -25.05 -23.61 16.79
CA THR A 6 -25.57 -24.99 16.82
C THR A 6 -24.71 -25.90 15.96
N PRO A 7 -24.06 -26.93 16.52
CA PRO A 7 -23.25 -27.86 15.75
C PRO A 7 -24.11 -28.60 14.72
N GLY A 8 -23.68 -28.58 13.45
CA GLY A 8 -24.41 -29.25 12.39
C GLY A 8 -25.65 -28.50 11.93
N GLY A 9 -25.86 -27.25 12.39
CA GLY A 9 -27.02 -26.44 12.02
C GLY A 9 -28.34 -27.18 12.24
N GLY A 10 -29.10 -27.35 11.16
CA GLY A 10 -30.40 -28.02 11.17
C GLY A 10 -30.38 -29.50 10.79
N TYR A 11 -29.25 -30.21 10.89
CA TYR A 11 -29.10 -31.51 10.22
C TYR A 11 -30.14 -32.57 10.64
N ARG A 12 -30.58 -32.52 11.91
CA ARG A 12 -31.64 -33.39 12.49
C ARG A 12 -33.05 -33.05 11.99
N LYS A 13 -33.27 -31.81 11.53
CA LYS A 13 -34.56 -31.31 11.02
C LYS A 13 -34.74 -31.55 9.53
N GLY A 14 -33.68 -31.96 8.82
CA GLY A 14 -33.70 -32.13 7.37
C GLY A 14 -33.30 -30.89 6.58
N ASP A 15 -32.73 -29.87 7.23
CA ASP A 15 -32.22 -28.68 6.54
C ASP A 15 -31.10 -29.08 5.57
N ASN A 16 -31.03 -28.41 4.42
CA ASN A 16 -30.18 -28.82 3.31
C ASN A 16 -29.13 -27.77 2.94
N ALA A 17 -28.19 -27.53 3.84
CA ALA A 17 -26.98 -26.77 3.54
C ALA A 17 -25.72 -27.64 3.71
N GLN A 18 -24.55 -27.02 3.47
CA GLN A 18 -23.27 -27.72 3.42
C GLN A 18 -22.93 -28.42 4.74
N GLU A 19 -23.14 -27.75 5.89
CA GLU A 19 -22.82 -28.30 7.20
C GLU A 19 -23.65 -29.55 7.51
N GLU A 20 -24.96 -29.45 7.27
CA GLU A 20 -25.93 -30.51 7.49
C GLU A 20 -25.62 -31.74 6.65
N THR A 21 -25.22 -31.52 5.39
CA THR A 21 -24.82 -32.59 4.47
C THR A 21 -23.56 -33.31 4.97
N ILE A 22 -22.57 -32.58 5.49
CA ILE A 22 -21.36 -33.20 6.06
C ILE A 22 -21.74 -34.03 7.29
N PHE A 23 -22.58 -33.50 8.19
CA PHE A 23 -23.01 -34.20 9.39
C PHE A 23 -23.79 -35.48 9.07
N ARG A 24 -24.66 -35.48 8.06
CA ARG A 24 -25.42 -36.66 7.67
C ARG A 24 -24.56 -37.73 6.96
N ARG A 25 -23.47 -37.33 6.31
CA ARG A 25 -22.64 -38.22 5.50
C ARG A 25 -21.41 -38.78 6.21
N SER A 26 -21.15 -38.32 7.42
CA SER A 26 -19.95 -38.64 8.17
C SER A 26 -20.24 -38.89 9.64
N ASN A 27 -19.22 -39.29 10.39
CA ASN A 27 -19.28 -39.39 11.85
C ASN A 27 -18.95 -38.04 12.53
N TYR A 28 -18.89 -36.93 11.79
CA TYR A 28 -18.48 -35.64 12.33
C TYR A 28 -19.37 -35.16 13.49
N CYS A 29 -20.66 -35.52 13.44
CA CYS A 29 -21.62 -35.24 14.52
C CYS A 29 -21.17 -35.81 15.87
N VAL A 30 -20.46 -36.94 15.91
CA VAL A 30 -19.93 -37.52 17.16
C VAL A 30 -18.91 -36.59 17.83
N SER A 31 -18.20 -35.79 17.04
CA SER A 31 -17.20 -34.87 17.59
C SER A 31 -17.81 -33.57 18.10
N LEU A 32 -18.94 -33.11 17.54
CA LEU A 32 -19.43 -31.75 17.75
C LEU A 32 -20.84 -31.67 18.33
N ASP A 33 -21.69 -32.68 18.17
CA ASP A 33 -23.08 -32.66 18.66
C ASP A 33 -23.15 -33.15 20.11
N PRO A 34 -23.35 -32.25 21.10
CA PRO A 34 -23.45 -32.64 22.50
C PRO A 34 -24.77 -33.38 22.81
N GLU A 35 -25.78 -33.29 21.93
CA GLU A 35 -27.08 -33.96 22.06
C GLU A 35 -27.09 -35.34 21.39
N LEU A 36 -25.92 -35.84 20.96
CA LEU A 36 -25.81 -37.21 20.47
C LEU A 36 -26.02 -38.20 21.63
N ASP A 37 -26.48 -39.41 21.29
CA ASP A 37 -26.69 -40.50 22.24
C ASP A 37 -25.47 -40.63 23.20
N PRO A 38 -25.68 -40.58 24.53
CA PRO A 38 -24.57 -40.61 25.50
C PRO A 38 -23.69 -41.85 25.40
N GLN A 39 -24.22 -42.99 24.95
CA GLN A 39 -23.46 -44.21 24.72
C GLN A 39 -22.59 -44.11 23.49
N LEU A 40 -23.07 -43.47 22.41
CA LEU A 40 -22.24 -43.14 21.24
C LEU A 40 -21.14 -42.14 21.63
N GLN A 41 -21.47 -41.10 22.38
CA GLN A 41 -20.49 -40.12 22.86
C GLN A 41 -19.44 -40.75 23.77
N LYS A 42 -19.83 -41.71 24.62
CA LYS A 42 -18.89 -42.46 25.48
C LYS A 42 -17.98 -43.39 24.68
N THR A 43 -18.50 -43.98 23.60
CA THR A 43 -17.77 -45.00 22.81
C THR A 43 -16.85 -44.36 21.77
N TYR A 44 -17.30 -43.27 21.15
CA TYR A 44 -16.66 -42.65 19.98
C TYR A 44 -16.32 -41.17 20.18
N GLY A 45 -16.58 -40.61 21.36
CA GLY A 45 -16.33 -39.19 21.64
C GLY A 45 -14.86 -38.81 21.54
N SER A 46 -14.63 -37.61 21.03
CA SER A 46 -13.29 -37.02 20.89
C SER A 46 -12.81 -36.42 22.20
N LYS A 47 -11.48 -36.43 22.42
CA LYS A 47 -10.88 -35.50 23.39
C LYS A 47 -10.91 -34.11 22.78
N VAL A 48 -11.34 -33.14 23.58
CA VAL A 48 -11.51 -31.75 23.14
C VAL A 48 -10.49 -30.88 23.84
N TYR A 49 -9.83 -30.01 23.08
CA TYR A 49 -8.83 -29.08 23.58
C TYR A 49 -9.17 -27.66 23.13
N TYR A 50 -8.90 -26.67 23.97
CA TYR A 50 -8.91 -25.27 23.58
C TYR A 50 -7.48 -24.70 23.58
N CYS A 51 -7.23 -23.74 22.70
CA CYS A 51 -5.97 -23.00 22.66
C CYS A 51 -6.12 -21.72 23.50
N ASP A 52 -5.21 -21.48 24.43
CA ASP A 52 -5.19 -20.23 25.19
C ASP A 52 -4.45 -19.10 24.45
N ASP A 53 -4.49 -17.88 25.02
CA ASP A 53 -3.86 -16.67 24.48
C ASP A 53 -2.33 -16.73 24.39
N HIS A 54 -1.72 -17.83 24.86
CA HIS A 54 -0.28 -18.10 24.76
C HIS A 54 0.04 -19.24 23.78
N GLY A 55 -0.95 -19.70 23.00
CA GLY A 55 -0.78 -20.78 22.03
C GLY A 55 -0.69 -22.17 22.66
N LYS A 56 -1.10 -22.35 23.93
CA LYS A 56 -1.06 -23.65 24.62
C LYS A 56 -2.40 -24.35 24.54
N HIS A 57 -2.37 -25.64 24.20
CA HIS A 57 -3.55 -26.50 24.19
C HIS A 57 -3.84 -27.04 25.59
N LYS A 58 -5.09 -26.92 26.03
CA LYS A 58 -5.59 -27.42 27.31
C LYS A 58 -6.86 -28.24 27.09
N GLU A 59 -6.97 -29.37 27.78
CA GLU A 59 -8.15 -30.23 27.67
C GLU A 59 -9.38 -29.48 28.22
N MET A 60 -10.47 -29.48 27.44
CA MET A 60 -11.73 -28.87 27.84
C MET A 60 -12.41 -29.74 28.89
N ARG A 61 -12.92 -29.12 29.95
CA ARG A 61 -13.73 -29.81 30.95
C ARG A 61 -15.14 -30.07 30.43
N LYS A 62 -15.82 -31.05 31.03
CA LYS A 62 -17.18 -31.46 30.63
C LYS A 62 -18.25 -30.38 30.80
N ASP A 63 -18.03 -29.40 31.67
CA ASP A 63 -18.91 -28.24 31.90
C ASP A 63 -18.70 -27.12 30.86
N GLN A 64 -17.63 -27.19 30.05
CA GLN A 64 -17.32 -26.19 29.04
C GLN A 64 -17.96 -26.55 27.69
N SER A 65 -18.47 -25.53 27.00
CA SER A 65 -19.06 -25.69 25.67
C SER A 65 -18.14 -25.10 24.60
N MET A 66 -18.10 -25.73 23.43
CA MET A 66 -17.47 -25.17 22.22
C MET A 66 -18.39 -24.17 21.51
N TYR A 67 -19.67 -24.13 21.90
CA TYR A 67 -20.71 -23.29 21.31
C TYR A 67 -21.35 -22.38 22.38
N PRO A 68 -21.73 -21.14 22.03
CA PRO A 68 -21.47 -20.48 20.75
C PRO A 68 -19.96 -20.33 20.49
N MET A 69 -19.58 -20.42 19.21
CA MET A 69 -18.19 -20.27 18.80
C MET A 69 -17.70 -18.85 19.08
N ASP A 70 -16.45 -18.71 19.49
CA ASP A 70 -15.81 -17.40 19.60
C ASP A 70 -15.81 -16.66 18.25
N GLU A 71 -15.87 -15.33 18.30
CA GLU A 71 -16.01 -14.46 17.11
C GLU A 71 -14.95 -14.73 16.02
N TYR A 72 -13.70 -15.00 16.40
CA TYR A 72 -12.64 -15.42 15.48
C TYR A 72 -12.21 -16.88 15.68
N GLY A 73 -12.94 -17.62 16.50
CA GLY A 73 -12.67 -19.01 16.81
C GLY A 73 -13.01 -19.95 15.66
N ALA A 74 -12.38 -21.12 15.68
CA ALA A 74 -12.67 -22.23 14.80
C ALA A 74 -12.43 -23.55 15.53
N ILE A 75 -13.14 -24.60 15.13
CA ILE A 75 -12.99 -25.93 15.71
C ILE A 75 -12.33 -26.84 14.69
N PHE A 76 -11.16 -27.36 15.03
CA PHE A 76 -10.42 -28.31 14.21
C PHE A 76 -10.70 -29.74 14.67
N THR A 77 -11.15 -30.59 13.75
CA THR A 77 -11.44 -32.00 14.03
C THR A 77 -10.71 -32.89 13.04
N THR A 78 -10.14 -33.99 13.53
CA THR A 78 -9.40 -34.98 12.73
C THR A 78 -10.03 -36.37 12.86
N GLY A 79 -9.71 -37.28 11.94
CA GLY A 79 -10.18 -38.66 12.03
C GLY A 79 -11.64 -38.86 11.59
N ILE A 80 -12.19 -37.93 10.82
CA ILE A 80 -13.57 -38.01 10.32
C ILE A 80 -13.64 -39.10 9.24
N LEU A 81 -14.66 -39.95 9.37
CA LEU A 81 -15.04 -40.97 8.41
C LEU A 81 -16.24 -40.47 7.60
N VAL A 82 -16.08 -40.35 6.28
CA VAL A 82 -17.19 -40.10 5.35
C VAL A 82 -17.64 -41.42 4.77
N PHE A 83 -18.89 -41.80 5.03
CA PHE A 83 -19.41 -43.13 4.72
C PHE A 83 -20.69 -43.13 3.90
N ARG A 84 -21.29 -41.96 3.62
CA ARG A 84 -22.47 -41.87 2.73
C ARG A 84 -22.19 -41.04 1.48
N ASP A 85 -22.86 -41.43 0.41
CA ASP A 85 -22.87 -40.73 -0.87
C ASP A 85 -23.79 -39.48 -0.83
N THR A 86 -23.88 -38.74 -1.93
CA THR A 86 -24.68 -37.52 -2.03
C THR A 86 -26.18 -37.81 -1.90
N GLU A 87 -26.92 -36.85 -1.36
CA GLU A 87 -28.39 -36.94 -1.27
C GLU A 87 -29.03 -36.98 -2.64
N LYS A 88 -28.70 -35.98 -3.47
CA LYS A 88 -29.39 -35.69 -4.72
C LYS A 88 -29.23 -36.80 -5.75
N GLU A 89 -28.07 -37.44 -5.83
CA GLU A 89 -27.79 -38.45 -6.85
C GLU A 89 -28.01 -39.88 -6.36
N LYS A 90 -27.81 -40.12 -5.05
CA LYS A 90 -27.69 -41.47 -4.48
C LYS A 90 -28.49 -41.69 -3.19
N GLY A 91 -29.25 -40.69 -2.73
CA GLY A 91 -30.13 -40.81 -1.57
C GLY A 91 -29.40 -41.15 -0.27
N TYR A 92 -28.15 -40.69 -0.10
CA TYR A 92 -27.31 -41.00 1.07
C TYR A 92 -27.01 -42.50 1.26
N CYS A 93 -26.94 -43.28 0.18
CA CYS A 93 -26.50 -44.67 0.25
C CYS A 93 -25.07 -44.78 0.83
N LEU A 94 -24.72 -45.94 1.37
CA LEU A 94 -23.36 -46.16 1.87
C LEU A 94 -22.38 -46.17 0.70
N LEU A 95 -21.23 -45.51 0.88
CA LEU A 95 -20.13 -45.58 -0.05
C LEU A 95 -19.56 -47.00 -0.08
N SER A 96 -19.28 -47.53 -1.28
CA SER A 96 -18.57 -48.80 -1.43
C SER A 96 -17.14 -48.74 -0.89
N LYS A 97 -16.54 -47.54 -0.89
CA LYS A 97 -15.24 -47.23 -0.29
C LYS A 97 -15.36 -45.95 0.54
N PRO A 98 -15.58 -46.06 1.86
CA PRO A 98 -15.60 -44.91 2.76
C PRO A 98 -14.28 -44.14 2.72
N ILE A 99 -14.35 -42.83 2.96
CA ILE A 99 -13.17 -41.95 3.00
C ILE A 99 -12.78 -41.78 4.47
N HIS A 100 -11.60 -42.26 4.83
CA HIS A 100 -11.07 -42.24 6.19
C HIS A 100 -10.15 -41.04 6.43
N ASN A 101 -9.96 -40.69 7.71
CA ASN A 101 -8.99 -39.70 8.18
C ASN A 101 -9.15 -38.32 7.52
N VAL A 102 -10.39 -37.91 7.28
CA VAL A 102 -10.69 -36.55 6.85
C VAL A 102 -10.53 -35.62 8.05
N SER A 103 -10.01 -34.43 7.81
CA SER A 103 -9.93 -33.36 8.80
C SER A 103 -10.80 -32.19 8.37
N ALA A 104 -11.46 -31.56 9.32
CA ALA A 104 -12.38 -30.45 9.08
C ALA A 104 -12.06 -29.28 9.99
N ILE A 105 -12.21 -28.08 9.45
CA ILE A 105 -12.18 -26.83 10.20
C ILE A 105 -13.59 -26.25 10.15
N ALA A 106 -14.30 -26.26 11.28
CA ALA A 106 -15.55 -25.56 11.45
C ALA A 106 -15.25 -24.08 11.74
N LEU A 107 -15.77 -23.20 10.89
CA LEU A 107 -15.63 -21.75 10.98
C LEU A 107 -16.96 -21.11 10.56
N ALA A 108 -17.45 -20.17 11.36
CA ALA A 108 -18.69 -19.46 11.09
C ALA A 108 -18.44 -18.12 10.37
N ALA A 109 -19.07 -17.96 9.21
CA ALA A 109 -19.14 -16.69 8.50
C ALA A 109 -20.11 -15.72 9.18
N TYR A 110 -20.04 -14.43 8.86
CA TYR A 110 -21.05 -13.47 9.31
C TYR A 110 -22.40 -13.76 8.66
N ARG A 111 -23.47 -13.63 9.44
CA ARG A 111 -24.85 -13.79 8.97
C ARG A 111 -25.44 -12.42 8.67
N ASP A 112 -25.96 -12.26 7.45
CA ASP A 112 -26.59 -11.03 6.97
C ASP A 112 -25.73 -9.77 7.25
N PRO A 113 -24.45 -9.75 6.86
CA PRO A 113 -23.57 -8.61 7.14
C PRO A 113 -23.98 -7.36 6.37
N ASP A 114 -23.65 -6.18 6.93
CA ASP A 114 -23.84 -4.91 6.23
C ASP A 114 -22.96 -4.86 4.97
N VAL A 115 -23.56 -4.44 3.85
CA VAL A 115 -22.91 -4.28 2.55
C VAL A 115 -23.04 -2.84 2.01
N THR A 116 -22.07 -2.41 1.21
CA THR A 116 -22.06 -1.13 0.50
C THR A 116 -22.99 -1.17 -0.72
N LYS A 117 -23.16 -0.02 -1.39
CA LYS A 117 -23.96 0.09 -2.62
C LYS A 117 -23.40 -0.76 -3.77
N GLU A 118 -22.09 -0.99 -3.75
CA GLU A 118 -21.33 -1.80 -4.70
C GLU A 118 -21.37 -3.29 -4.34
N ASN A 119 -22.26 -3.69 -3.42
CA ASN A 119 -22.43 -5.07 -2.96
C ASN A 119 -21.13 -5.67 -2.39
N CYS A 120 -20.42 -4.89 -1.59
CA CYS A 120 -19.22 -5.31 -0.88
C CYS A 120 -19.48 -5.26 0.62
N LEU A 121 -19.00 -6.22 1.41
CA LEU A 121 -18.94 -6.11 2.87
C LEU A 121 -18.42 -4.73 3.30
N THR A 122 -19.07 -4.11 4.29
CA THR A 122 -18.51 -2.92 4.93
C THR A 122 -17.15 -3.24 5.56
N ARG A 123 -16.33 -2.21 5.76
CA ARG A 123 -14.94 -2.35 6.25
C ARG A 123 -14.82 -3.25 7.48
N LYS A 124 -15.70 -3.08 8.48
CA LYS A 124 -15.73 -3.90 9.70
C LYS A 124 -15.88 -5.39 9.38
N PHE A 125 -16.86 -5.75 8.57
CA PHE A 125 -17.12 -7.14 8.19
C PHE A 125 -16.05 -7.70 7.25
N ALA A 126 -15.49 -6.89 6.36
CA ALA A 126 -14.39 -7.30 5.48
C ALA A 126 -13.15 -7.69 6.31
N VAL A 127 -12.72 -6.85 7.26
CA VAL A 127 -11.57 -7.15 8.13
C VAL A 127 -11.86 -8.35 9.03
N GLY A 128 -13.05 -8.42 9.63
CA GLY A 128 -13.42 -9.58 10.44
C GLY A 128 -13.46 -10.89 9.65
N THR A 129 -13.94 -10.83 8.40
CA THR A 129 -13.96 -11.99 7.48
C THR A 129 -12.56 -12.41 7.11
N ARG A 130 -11.67 -11.45 6.83
CA ARG A 130 -10.25 -11.71 6.60
C ARG A 130 -9.63 -12.46 7.79
N LYS A 131 -9.82 -11.96 9.01
CA LYS A 131 -9.34 -12.62 10.26
C LYS A 131 -9.83 -14.05 10.39
N LYS A 132 -11.10 -14.31 10.09
CA LYS A 132 -11.70 -15.65 10.10
C LYS A 132 -11.02 -16.58 9.08
N ILE A 133 -10.80 -16.10 7.85
CA ILE A 133 -10.12 -16.86 6.79
C ILE A 133 -8.65 -17.11 7.14
N GLU A 134 -7.96 -16.12 7.70
CA GLU A 134 -6.57 -16.29 8.13
C GLU A 134 -6.45 -17.30 9.27
N ASN A 135 -7.39 -17.32 10.23
CA ASN A 135 -7.40 -18.35 11.26
C ASN A 135 -7.55 -19.76 10.66
N LEU A 136 -8.39 -19.91 9.62
CA LEU A 136 -8.53 -21.17 8.89
C LEU A 136 -7.19 -21.61 8.28
N PHE A 137 -6.49 -20.70 7.60
CA PHE A 137 -5.19 -20.99 6.98
C PHE A 137 -4.13 -21.31 8.04
N SER A 138 -4.09 -20.54 9.13
CA SER A 138 -3.19 -20.76 10.26
C SER A 138 -3.38 -22.14 10.89
N ILE A 139 -4.63 -22.53 11.17
CA ILE A 139 -4.94 -23.84 11.75
C ILE A 139 -4.46 -24.96 10.82
N ALA A 140 -4.74 -24.87 9.52
CA ALA A 140 -4.28 -25.88 8.57
C ALA A 140 -2.75 -25.99 8.54
N LEU A 141 -2.06 -24.85 8.48
CA LEU A 141 -0.62 -24.78 8.38
C LEU A 141 0.09 -25.36 9.61
N VAL A 142 -0.32 -24.98 10.82
CA VAL A 142 0.27 -25.53 12.08
C VAL A 142 0.04 -27.03 12.22
N ASN A 143 -1.08 -27.52 11.70
CA ASN A 143 -1.38 -28.95 11.72
C ASN A 143 -0.76 -29.72 10.54
N GLY A 144 0.04 -29.04 9.69
CA GLY A 144 0.83 -29.67 8.63
C GLY A 144 0.05 -30.02 7.36
N TYR A 145 -1.11 -29.39 7.13
CA TYR A 145 -1.87 -29.55 5.89
C TYR A 145 -1.37 -28.58 4.83
N ASP A 146 -1.09 -29.11 3.64
CA ASP A 146 -0.61 -28.36 2.48
C ASP A 146 -1.65 -28.27 1.35
N THR A 147 -2.79 -28.97 1.49
CA THR A 147 -3.92 -28.91 0.56
C THR A 147 -5.21 -28.54 1.30
N LEU A 148 -5.96 -27.58 0.77
CA LEU A 148 -7.24 -27.12 1.32
C LEU A 148 -8.39 -27.37 0.35
N VAL A 149 -9.51 -27.89 0.86
CA VAL A 149 -10.80 -27.93 0.13
C VAL A 149 -11.76 -26.95 0.79
N LEU A 150 -12.01 -25.85 0.11
CA LEU A 150 -12.79 -24.70 0.58
C LEU A 150 -14.11 -24.57 -0.19
N SER A 151 -14.93 -23.59 0.21
CA SER A 151 -16.21 -23.29 -0.43
C SER A 151 -16.47 -21.78 -0.41
N ALA A 152 -17.57 -21.33 -1.03
CA ALA A 152 -18.01 -19.94 -1.02
C ALA A 152 -18.49 -19.50 0.39
N LEU A 153 -17.54 -19.15 1.26
CA LEU A 153 -17.77 -18.86 2.69
C LEU A 153 -18.89 -17.82 2.89
N GLY A 154 -19.98 -18.22 3.56
CA GLY A 154 -21.12 -17.36 3.91
C GLY A 154 -21.97 -16.88 2.73
N CYS A 155 -21.70 -17.33 1.50
CA CYS A 155 -22.30 -16.76 0.29
C CYS A 155 -23.73 -17.27 0.00
N GLY A 156 -24.17 -18.33 0.68
CA GLY A 156 -25.54 -18.86 0.59
C GLY A 156 -26.49 -18.20 1.61
N ALA A 157 -27.02 -19.02 2.53
CA ALA A 157 -28.00 -18.59 3.55
C ALA A 157 -27.56 -17.40 4.44
N PHE A 158 -26.26 -17.10 4.48
CA PHE A 158 -25.69 -16.01 5.30
C PHE A 158 -25.48 -14.72 4.52
N LYS A 159 -25.81 -14.69 3.21
CA LYS A 159 -25.89 -13.49 2.38
C LYS A 159 -24.60 -12.64 2.29
N ASN A 160 -23.44 -13.30 2.32
CA ASN A 160 -22.18 -12.61 2.03
C ASN A 160 -22.00 -12.44 0.50
N PRO A 161 -21.45 -11.31 0.03
CA PRO A 161 -21.26 -11.06 -1.40
C PRO A 161 -20.09 -11.90 -1.97
N PRO A 162 -20.34 -12.84 -2.92
CA PRO A 162 -19.37 -13.82 -3.38
C PRO A 162 -18.10 -13.23 -3.98
N LYS A 163 -18.26 -12.20 -4.82
CA LYS A 163 -17.12 -11.52 -5.46
C LYS A 163 -16.16 -10.93 -4.41
N HIS A 164 -16.70 -10.27 -3.39
CA HIS A 164 -15.86 -9.68 -2.35
C HIS A 164 -15.22 -10.77 -1.47
N ILE A 165 -15.95 -11.84 -1.13
CA ILE A 165 -15.37 -12.98 -0.40
C ILE A 165 -14.22 -13.62 -1.19
N ALA A 166 -14.37 -13.81 -2.50
CA ALA A 166 -13.32 -14.36 -3.36
C ALA A 166 -12.07 -13.45 -3.37
N LEU A 167 -12.25 -12.13 -3.43
CA LEU A 167 -11.14 -11.16 -3.35
C LEU A 167 -10.46 -11.17 -1.96
N ILE A 168 -11.21 -11.34 -0.88
CA ILE A 168 -10.63 -11.52 0.46
C ILE A 168 -9.82 -12.82 0.52
N PHE A 169 -10.34 -13.93 -0.01
CA PHE A 169 -9.55 -15.18 -0.15
C PHE A 169 -8.28 -14.97 -0.96
N LYS A 170 -8.34 -14.29 -2.12
CA LYS A 170 -7.16 -13.94 -2.93
C LYS A 170 -6.12 -13.21 -2.08
N SER A 171 -6.55 -12.24 -1.28
CA SER A 171 -5.65 -11.48 -0.41
C SER A 171 -4.97 -12.34 0.66
N VAL A 172 -5.68 -13.32 1.25
CA VAL A 172 -5.08 -14.25 2.22
C VAL A 172 -4.19 -15.27 1.52
N ILE A 173 -4.55 -15.76 0.34
CA ILE A 173 -3.71 -16.66 -0.47
C ILE A 173 -2.37 -15.98 -0.80
N LEU A 174 -2.38 -14.70 -1.17
CA LEU A 174 -1.15 -13.93 -1.40
C LEU A 174 -0.29 -13.80 -0.15
N GLN A 175 -0.90 -13.60 1.02
CA GLN A 175 -0.18 -13.59 2.31
C GLN A 175 0.45 -14.95 2.63
N PHE A 176 -0.22 -16.05 2.30
CA PHE A 176 0.25 -17.42 2.53
C PHE A 176 0.93 -18.03 1.29
N ALA A 177 1.44 -17.20 0.38
CA ALA A 177 2.11 -17.68 -0.82
C ALA A 177 3.30 -18.59 -0.48
N GLY A 178 3.34 -19.77 -1.09
CA GLY A 178 4.37 -20.79 -0.87
C GLY A 178 4.14 -21.76 0.29
N PHE A 179 3.09 -21.59 1.09
CA PHE A 179 2.79 -22.51 2.21
C PHE A 179 1.87 -23.69 1.83
N PHE A 180 0.99 -23.49 0.85
CA PHE A 180 0.05 -24.50 0.38
C PHE A 180 0.41 -24.94 -1.04
N LYS A 181 0.35 -26.24 -1.29
CA LYS A 181 0.54 -26.82 -2.63
C LYS A 181 -0.70 -26.61 -3.50
N GLU A 182 -1.88 -26.73 -2.92
CA GLU A 182 -3.14 -26.67 -3.65
C GLU A 182 -4.29 -26.16 -2.79
N ILE A 183 -5.13 -25.28 -3.34
CA ILE A 183 -6.33 -24.78 -2.70
C ILE A 183 -7.48 -24.95 -3.70
N VAL A 184 -8.43 -25.82 -3.39
CA VAL A 184 -9.56 -26.15 -4.25
C VAL A 184 -10.83 -25.53 -3.68
N PHE A 185 -11.53 -24.69 -4.45
CA PHE A 185 -12.84 -24.16 -4.09
C PHE A 185 -13.95 -25.05 -4.68
N SER A 186 -14.52 -25.93 -3.85
CA SER A 186 -15.66 -26.78 -4.20
C SER A 186 -16.97 -26.00 -3.97
N ILE A 187 -17.47 -25.36 -5.03
CA ILE A 187 -18.66 -24.50 -4.98
C ILE A 187 -19.80 -25.16 -5.74
N ILE A 188 -20.93 -25.30 -5.06
CA ILE A 188 -22.17 -25.78 -5.65
C ILE A 188 -23.11 -24.58 -5.77
N ASP A 189 -23.53 -24.28 -6.98
CA ASP A 189 -24.63 -23.34 -7.19
C ASP A 189 -25.97 -24.09 -7.01
N ASP A 190 -26.76 -23.64 -6.05
CA ASP A 190 -28.07 -24.18 -5.72
C ASP A 190 -29.18 -23.17 -6.03
N HIS A 191 -30.41 -23.45 -5.58
CA HIS A 191 -31.56 -22.57 -5.77
C HIS A 191 -31.47 -21.23 -5.01
N ASN A 192 -30.46 -21.03 -4.15
CA ASN A 192 -30.20 -19.75 -3.46
C ASN A 192 -29.24 -18.85 -4.26
N THR A 193 -28.89 -19.24 -5.49
CA THR A 193 -28.04 -18.49 -6.41
C THR A 193 -28.86 -17.71 -7.44
N GLY A 194 -28.34 -16.60 -7.94
CA GLY A 194 -29.03 -15.74 -8.93
C GLY A 194 -29.90 -14.63 -8.32
N ASN A 195 -29.79 -14.38 -7.01
CA ASN A 195 -30.56 -13.38 -6.28
C ASN A 195 -29.96 -11.98 -6.51
N HIS A 196 -30.63 -10.91 -6.07
CA HIS A 196 -30.12 -9.53 -6.21
C HIS A 196 -28.72 -9.31 -5.57
N LEU A 197 -28.36 -10.14 -4.58
CA LEU A 197 -27.02 -10.16 -3.97
C LEU A 197 -25.98 -10.92 -4.81
N ASN A 198 -26.39 -11.99 -5.51
CA ASN A 198 -25.50 -12.91 -6.23
C ASN A 198 -26.05 -13.18 -7.64
N PRO A 199 -26.17 -12.16 -8.50
CA PRO A 199 -26.83 -12.29 -9.80
C PRO A 199 -26.17 -13.33 -10.72
N ASN A 200 -24.87 -13.56 -10.55
CA ASN A 200 -24.08 -14.53 -11.32
C ASN A 200 -23.86 -15.86 -10.58
N GLY A 201 -24.60 -16.10 -9.50
CA GLY A 201 -24.38 -17.22 -8.58
C GLY A 201 -23.10 -17.10 -7.74
N ASN A 202 -22.69 -18.20 -7.12
CA ASN A 202 -21.51 -18.24 -6.25
C ASN A 202 -20.27 -18.73 -7.01
N PHE A 203 -20.44 -19.62 -8.00
CA PHE A 203 -19.33 -20.21 -8.74
C PHE A 203 -18.58 -19.18 -9.58
N ALA A 204 -19.28 -18.45 -10.47
CA ALA A 204 -18.63 -17.55 -11.43
C ALA A 204 -17.73 -16.48 -10.77
N PRO A 205 -18.17 -15.76 -9.71
CA PRO A 205 -17.30 -14.78 -9.05
C PRO A 205 -16.02 -15.37 -8.44
N PHE A 206 -16.05 -16.61 -7.96
CA PHE A 206 -14.86 -17.29 -7.46
C PHE A 206 -13.97 -17.76 -8.61
N GLN A 207 -14.57 -18.29 -9.68
CA GLN A 207 -13.84 -18.66 -10.88
C GLN A 207 -13.07 -17.47 -11.45
N ASP A 208 -13.74 -16.33 -11.65
CA ASP A 208 -13.15 -15.11 -12.21
C ASP A 208 -11.93 -14.60 -11.42
N VAL A 209 -11.93 -14.81 -10.10
CA VAL A 209 -10.91 -14.24 -9.19
C VAL A 209 -9.79 -15.23 -8.87
N LEU A 210 -10.09 -16.53 -8.78
CA LEU A 210 -9.22 -17.53 -8.17
C LEU A 210 -8.86 -18.70 -9.09
N ASP A 211 -9.57 -18.90 -10.21
CA ASP A 211 -9.28 -20.03 -11.09
C ASP A 211 -7.88 -19.90 -11.71
N ASN A 212 -7.10 -20.98 -11.64
CA ASN A 212 -5.70 -21.03 -12.04
C ASN A 212 -4.78 -19.96 -11.41
N LEU A 213 -5.16 -19.38 -10.26
CA LEU A 213 -4.32 -18.43 -9.55
C LEU A 213 -3.07 -19.12 -8.99
N ILE A 214 -1.90 -18.76 -9.53
CA ILE A 214 -0.60 -19.21 -9.03
C ILE A 214 0.08 -18.04 -8.33
N VAL A 215 0.42 -18.21 -7.06
CA VAL A 215 1.14 -17.21 -6.25
C VAL A 215 2.52 -17.74 -5.88
N SER A 216 3.51 -16.85 -5.89
CA SER A 216 4.86 -17.13 -5.42
C SER A 216 5.21 -16.19 -4.27
N PRO A 217 6.04 -16.62 -3.30
CA PRO A 217 6.55 -15.73 -2.27
C PRO A 217 7.26 -14.50 -2.90
N PRO A 218 7.15 -13.30 -2.31
CA PRO A 218 7.83 -12.12 -2.81
C PRO A 218 9.36 -12.30 -2.80
N SER A 219 10.03 -11.74 -3.82
CA SER A 219 11.49 -11.81 -4.01
C SER A 219 12.28 -11.13 -2.88
N ILE A 220 11.67 -10.11 -2.25
CA ILE A 220 12.24 -9.38 -1.12
C ILE A 220 11.33 -9.65 0.09
N GLN A 221 11.78 -10.49 1.00
CA GLN A 221 11.14 -10.63 2.31
C GLN A 221 11.52 -9.41 3.15
N VAL A 222 10.55 -8.55 3.46
CA VAL A 222 10.77 -7.43 4.37
C VAL A 222 11.06 -7.98 5.76
N LYS A 223 12.33 -7.97 6.17
CA LYS A 223 12.76 -8.40 7.51
C LYS A 223 12.11 -7.53 8.59
N GLY A 224 11.65 -8.15 9.68
CA GLY A 224 11.13 -7.44 10.85
C GLY A 224 9.68 -6.93 10.73
N MET A 225 8.92 -7.33 9.71
CA MET A 225 7.50 -6.95 9.59
C MET A 225 6.67 -7.55 10.73
N THR A 226 6.39 -6.73 11.73
CA THR A 226 5.56 -7.07 12.89
C THR A 226 4.38 -6.10 12.96
N ILE A 227 3.48 -6.11 11.97
CA ILE A 227 2.23 -5.32 12.07
C ILE A 227 1.05 -6.13 11.53
N GLY A 228 0.05 -6.31 12.39
CA GLY A 228 -1.13 -7.19 12.22
C GLY A 228 -1.05 -8.38 13.19
N PRO A 229 -2.14 -9.13 13.46
CA PRO A 229 -2.11 -10.32 14.33
C PRO A 229 -1.24 -11.48 13.79
N TYR A 230 -0.30 -11.25 12.87
CA TYR A 230 0.49 -12.29 12.21
C TYR A 230 1.97 -12.20 12.60
N HIS A 231 2.51 -13.34 13.02
CA HIS A 231 3.93 -13.59 13.16
C HIS A 231 4.37 -14.68 12.15
N ILE A 232 4.19 -14.51 10.84
CA ILE A 232 4.83 -15.45 9.89
C ILE A 232 6.33 -15.10 9.82
N SER A 233 7.07 -15.45 10.88
CA SER A 233 8.54 -15.53 10.79
C SER A 233 8.86 -16.58 9.75
N GLU A 234 9.90 -16.34 8.94
CA GLU A 234 10.45 -17.26 7.93
C GLU A 234 10.18 -18.73 8.25
N MET A 235 9.83 -19.53 7.24
CA MET A 235 9.86 -20.99 7.34
C MET A 235 11.21 -21.39 7.95
N LYS A 236 11.24 -21.66 9.26
CA LYS A 236 12.47 -22.04 9.93
C LYS A 236 12.99 -23.28 9.20
N ARG A 237 14.30 -23.42 9.05
CA ARG A 237 14.92 -24.64 8.46
C ARG A 237 14.44 -25.95 9.12
N SER A 238 13.86 -25.86 10.33
CA SER A 238 13.22 -26.96 11.06
C SER A 238 11.83 -27.38 10.54
N GLY A 239 11.20 -26.64 9.62
CA GLY A 239 9.96 -27.01 8.94
C GLY A 239 8.66 -26.98 9.77
N LYS A 240 8.69 -26.55 11.03
CA LYS A 240 7.50 -26.45 11.90
C LYS A 240 7.27 -25.02 12.39
N ILE A 241 6.10 -24.47 12.06
CA ILE A 241 5.58 -23.21 12.58
C ILE A 241 4.88 -23.48 13.90
N LEU A 242 5.13 -22.65 14.92
CA LEU A 242 4.49 -22.79 16.22
C LEU A 242 3.16 -22.02 16.25
N VAL A 243 2.19 -22.49 17.05
CA VAL A 243 0.90 -21.78 17.24
C VAL A 243 1.11 -20.35 17.71
N SER A 244 2.08 -20.13 18.62
CA SER A 244 2.44 -18.81 19.12
C SER A 244 2.97 -17.84 18.04
N GLU A 245 3.34 -18.36 16.87
CA GLU A 245 3.80 -17.57 15.72
C GLU A 245 2.62 -17.22 14.78
N ILE A 246 1.42 -17.78 14.94
CA ILE A 246 0.30 -17.48 14.02
C ILE A 246 -1.03 -17.30 14.75
N LEU A 247 -0.96 -16.98 16.04
CA LEU A 247 -2.12 -16.79 16.91
C LEU A 247 -2.97 -15.60 16.46
N ILE A 248 -4.25 -15.83 16.20
CA ILE A 248 -5.20 -14.77 15.89
C ILE A 248 -5.83 -14.24 17.19
N ASN A 249 -5.40 -13.05 17.61
CA ASN A 249 -5.94 -12.42 18.83
C ASN A 249 -7.42 -12.06 18.68
N ALA A 250 -8.17 -12.24 19.78
CA ALA A 250 -9.58 -11.93 19.88
C ALA A 250 -9.90 -10.41 19.88
N ILE A 251 -8.88 -9.55 19.84
CA ILE A 251 -9.06 -8.08 19.85
C ILE A 251 -9.85 -7.62 18.61
N PRO A 252 -10.73 -6.61 18.76
CA PRO A 252 -11.57 -6.12 17.67
C PRO A 252 -10.72 -5.52 16.53
N PRO A 253 -11.23 -5.49 15.29
CA PRO A 253 -10.58 -4.78 14.19
C PRO A 253 -10.68 -3.27 14.38
N CYS A 254 -9.65 -2.54 13.95
CA CYS A 254 -9.70 -1.09 13.88
C CYS A 254 -10.70 -0.63 12.81
N ASP A 255 -11.56 0.35 13.13
CA ASP A 255 -12.52 0.95 12.20
C ASP A 255 -11.85 1.57 10.95
N TYR A 256 -10.57 1.96 11.06
CA TYR A 256 -9.80 2.53 9.96
C TYR A 256 -8.99 1.50 9.16
N ALA A 257 -8.85 0.26 9.65
CA ALA A 257 -8.17 -0.85 8.98
C ALA A 257 -6.81 -0.44 8.34
N ALA A 258 -6.60 -0.76 7.06
CA ALA A 258 -5.40 -0.39 6.31
C ALA A 258 -5.16 1.12 6.19
N SER A 259 -6.20 1.94 6.37
CA SER A 259 -6.13 3.41 6.35
C SER A 259 -5.87 4.02 7.75
N CYS A 260 -5.59 3.21 8.77
CA CYS A 260 -5.35 3.72 10.11
C CYS A 260 -4.09 4.59 10.15
N ASN A 261 -4.19 5.78 10.76
CA ASN A 261 -3.07 6.69 10.97
C ASN A 261 -2.43 6.55 12.36
N ARG A 262 -2.95 5.65 13.22
CA ARG A 262 -2.46 5.35 14.57
C ARG A 262 -1.65 4.06 14.65
N LEU A 263 -1.02 3.66 13.53
CA LEU A 263 -0.18 2.47 13.47
C LEU A 263 1.08 2.56 14.35
N ASN A 264 1.40 3.75 14.86
CA ASN A 264 2.57 3.98 15.71
C ASN A 264 2.21 4.13 17.20
N ASP A 265 0.92 4.03 17.53
CA ASP A 265 0.42 4.12 18.90
C ASP A 265 0.34 2.71 19.53
N GLN A 266 1.27 2.43 20.45
CA GLN A 266 1.38 1.13 21.11
C GLN A 266 0.16 0.74 21.94
N GLN A 267 -0.59 1.71 22.48
CA GLN A 267 -1.83 1.40 23.19
C GLN A 267 -2.92 1.01 22.18
N HIS A 268 -3.06 1.79 21.11
CA HIS A 268 -3.99 1.49 20.03
C HIS A 268 -3.73 0.12 19.39
N LEU A 269 -2.47 -0.24 19.16
CA LEU A 269 -2.09 -1.54 18.60
C LEU A 269 -2.38 -2.72 19.54
N ARG A 270 -2.44 -2.50 20.86
CA ARG A 270 -2.88 -3.53 21.83
C ARG A 270 -4.39 -3.70 21.83
N ASP A 271 -5.13 -2.62 21.61
CA ASP A 271 -6.59 -2.60 21.70
C ASP A 271 -7.28 -3.00 20.39
N PHE A 272 -6.61 -2.79 19.24
CA PHE A 272 -7.18 -3.02 17.92
C PHE A 272 -6.26 -3.79 16.97
N SER A 273 -6.83 -4.75 16.25
CA SER A 273 -6.17 -5.46 15.16
C SER A 273 -6.21 -4.68 13.84
N HIS A 274 -5.17 -4.86 13.03
CA HIS A 274 -5.02 -4.22 11.73
C HIS A 274 -4.68 -5.27 10.66
N PRO A 275 -4.99 -5.02 9.37
CA PRO A 275 -4.52 -5.87 8.29
C PRO A 275 -2.99 -5.90 8.23
N PRO A 276 -2.37 -6.93 7.64
CA PRO A 276 -0.93 -6.98 7.51
C PRO A 276 -0.40 -5.93 6.53
N LYS A 277 0.90 -5.62 6.60
CA LYS A 277 1.56 -4.86 5.54
C LYS A 277 1.52 -5.63 4.21
N CYS A 278 1.49 -4.90 3.10
CA CYS A 278 1.52 -5.49 1.76
C CYS A 278 2.77 -6.35 1.56
N PRO A 279 2.64 -7.64 1.15
CA PRO A 279 3.79 -8.52 0.94
C PRO A 279 4.69 -8.07 -0.22
N PHE A 280 4.17 -7.26 -1.15
CA PHE A 280 4.92 -6.70 -2.27
C PHE A 280 5.59 -5.35 -1.94
N GLY A 281 5.28 -4.75 -0.78
CA GLY A 281 5.89 -3.48 -0.34
C GLY A 281 5.82 -2.38 -1.41
N PRO A 282 6.92 -1.64 -1.65
CA PRO A 282 6.99 -0.59 -2.68
C PRO A 282 6.78 -1.08 -4.12
N GLU A 283 6.98 -2.37 -4.39
CA GLU A 283 6.82 -2.97 -5.72
C GLU A 283 5.37 -3.38 -6.00
N CYS A 284 4.44 -3.12 -5.07
CA CYS A 284 3.03 -3.43 -5.24
C CYS A 284 2.41 -2.66 -6.41
N THR A 285 1.89 -3.40 -7.41
CA THR A 285 1.17 -2.81 -8.56
C THR A 285 -0.33 -2.67 -8.34
N GLU A 286 -0.88 -3.29 -7.29
CA GLU A 286 -2.32 -3.37 -6.98
C GLU A 286 -2.85 -2.08 -6.33
N THR A 287 -2.60 -0.94 -7.00
CA THR A 287 -2.93 0.41 -6.52
C THR A 287 -4.36 0.85 -6.80
N LYS A 288 -5.15 0.00 -7.48
CA LYS A 288 -6.55 0.28 -7.86
C LYS A 288 -7.53 -0.80 -7.42
N ASP A 289 -7.05 -1.88 -6.79
CA ASP A 289 -7.91 -2.91 -6.22
C ASP A 289 -8.32 -2.45 -4.81
N ASP A 290 -9.55 -1.96 -4.68
CA ASP A 290 -10.11 -1.47 -3.41
C ASP A 290 -10.08 -2.54 -2.30
N VAL A 291 -10.19 -3.82 -2.68
CA VAL A 291 -10.10 -4.93 -1.70
C VAL A 291 -8.65 -5.07 -1.26
N HIS A 292 -7.70 -5.11 -2.19
CA HIS A 292 -6.27 -5.13 -1.85
C HIS A 292 -5.87 -3.96 -0.92
N LEU A 293 -6.25 -2.73 -1.29
CA LEU A 293 -5.94 -1.52 -0.53
C LEU A 293 -6.61 -1.45 0.85
N SER A 294 -7.76 -2.10 1.03
CA SER A 294 -8.42 -2.21 2.34
C SER A 294 -7.89 -3.37 3.18
N CYS A 295 -7.29 -4.36 2.54
CA CYS A 295 -6.81 -5.61 3.13
C CYS A 295 -5.29 -5.60 3.42
N PHE A 296 -4.54 -4.63 2.92
CA PHE A 296 -3.11 -4.49 3.17
C PHE A 296 -2.69 -3.06 3.51
N ILE A 297 -1.89 -2.90 4.56
CA ILE A 297 -1.25 -1.63 4.89
C ILE A 297 -0.12 -1.39 3.87
N HIS A 298 -0.16 -0.24 3.22
CA HIS A 298 0.96 0.28 2.43
C HIS A 298 1.64 1.40 3.22
N PRO A 299 2.98 1.44 3.31
CA PRO A 299 3.68 2.56 3.94
C PRO A 299 3.30 3.86 3.23
N GLN A 300 3.23 4.95 3.98
CA GLN A 300 2.98 6.25 3.36
C GLN A 300 4.25 6.73 2.65
N HIS A 301 4.14 7.50 1.57
CA HIS A 301 5.33 8.12 1.00
C HIS A 301 5.97 9.08 2.01
N CYS A 302 7.29 8.96 2.18
CA CYS A 302 8.02 9.90 3.01
C CYS A 302 7.87 11.32 2.46
N ARG A 303 7.45 12.28 3.28
CA ARG A 303 7.35 13.70 2.87
C ARG A 303 8.67 14.30 2.40
N GLU A 304 9.78 13.82 2.97
CA GLU A 304 11.13 14.24 2.57
C GLU A 304 11.60 13.53 1.29
N GLY A 305 10.89 12.49 0.84
CA GLY A 305 11.13 11.78 -0.42
C GLY A 305 12.59 11.35 -0.58
N GLY A 306 13.18 11.71 -1.72
CA GLY A 306 14.58 11.42 -2.03
C GLY A 306 15.61 12.16 -1.16
N GLN A 307 15.18 13.17 -0.39
CA GLN A 307 16.04 13.93 0.52
C GLN A 307 15.99 13.41 1.97
N CYS A 308 15.22 12.36 2.24
CA CYS A 308 15.09 11.82 3.59
C CYS A 308 16.44 11.31 4.14
N VAL A 309 16.91 11.91 5.22
CA VAL A 309 18.16 11.52 5.92
C VAL A 309 17.91 10.67 7.17
N LYS A 310 16.65 10.35 7.47
CA LYS A 310 16.28 9.53 8.62
C LYS A 310 16.65 8.07 8.36
N GLU A 311 17.38 7.50 9.31
CA GLU A 311 17.85 6.10 9.30
C GLU A 311 17.26 5.29 10.45
N ASP A 312 16.36 5.87 11.26
CA ASP A 312 15.75 5.13 12.36
C ASP A 312 14.83 4.01 11.83
N GLU A 313 14.94 2.82 12.43
CA GLU A 313 14.19 1.62 12.01
C GLU A 313 12.68 1.85 11.97
N ARG A 314 12.16 2.71 12.85
CA ARG A 314 10.73 3.05 12.89
C ARG A 314 10.32 3.82 11.63
N HIS A 315 11.02 4.90 11.30
CA HIS A 315 10.75 5.69 10.09
C HIS A 315 10.87 4.87 8.80
N LEU A 316 11.89 4.02 8.68
CA LEU A 316 12.08 3.14 7.51
C LEU A 316 11.01 2.05 7.39
N SER A 317 10.36 1.68 8.49
CA SER A 317 9.20 0.78 8.48
C SER A 317 7.91 1.48 8.04
N ASP A 318 7.76 2.76 8.40
CA ASP A 318 6.50 3.48 8.32
C ASP A 318 6.31 4.23 6.99
N PHE A 319 7.42 4.53 6.30
CA PHE A 319 7.42 5.28 5.07
C PHE A 319 8.19 4.60 3.94
N ASP A 320 7.63 4.67 2.74
CA ASP A 320 8.32 4.26 1.52
C ASP A 320 9.29 5.35 1.04
N HIS A 321 10.45 4.90 0.57
CA HIS A 321 11.49 5.73 -0.04
C HIS A 321 11.81 5.23 -1.45
N PRO A 322 12.20 6.13 -2.36
CA PRO A 322 12.79 5.72 -3.63
C PRO A 322 14.14 5.02 -3.43
N ASN A 323 14.58 4.24 -4.41
CA ASN A 323 15.90 3.60 -4.41
C ASN A 323 17.02 4.64 -4.39
N PHE A 324 18.19 4.28 -3.82
CA PHE A 324 19.34 5.18 -3.83
C PHE A 324 19.84 5.46 -5.25
N CYS A 325 20.23 6.71 -5.50
CA CYS A 325 20.85 7.12 -6.76
C CYS A 325 22.17 6.38 -6.99
N SER A 326 22.39 5.89 -8.21
CA SER A 326 23.62 5.19 -8.63
C SER A 326 24.88 6.04 -8.50
N ASP A 327 24.73 7.36 -8.58
CA ASP A 327 25.85 8.32 -8.50
C ASP A 327 26.23 8.66 -7.04
N GLU A 328 25.48 8.15 -6.06
CA GLU A 328 25.72 8.32 -4.62
C GLU A 328 25.99 9.80 -4.23
N GLY A 329 27.11 10.07 -3.53
CA GLY A 329 27.53 11.41 -3.14
C GLY A 329 28.01 12.30 -4.30
N ASN A 330 28.27 11.74 -5.48
CA ASN A 330 28.67 12.50 -6.67
C ASN A 330 27.47 13.09 -7.43
N CYS A 331 26.24 12.68 -7.09
CA CYS A 331 25.05 13.19 -7.75
C CYS A 331 24.87 14.70 -7.51
N THR A 332 24.88 15.51 -8.56
CA THR A 332 24.61 16.96 -8.49
C THR A 332 23.21 17.35 -8.94
N ASN A 333 22.41 16.39 -9.42
CA ASN A 333 21.06 16.64 -9.90
C ASN A 333 20.11 16.91 -8.72
N MET A 334 19.58 18.13 -8.66
CA MET A 334 18.63 18.59 -7.64
C MET A 334 17.25 18.90 -8.22
N THR A 335 16.97 18.44 -9.44
CA THR A 335 15.63 18.61 -10.04
C THR A 335 14.58 17.84 -9.27
N LEU A 336 13.37 18.40 -9.16
CA LEU A 336 12.26 17.77 -8.45
C LEU A 336 11.92 16.39 -9.02
N SER A 337 11.95 16.24 -10.36
CA SER A 337 11.73 14.96 -11.04
C SER A 337 12.74 13.89 -10.60
N HIS A 338 14.02 14.24 -10.51
CA HIS A 338 15.07 13.30 -10.07
C HIS A 338 14.95 12.93 -8.58
N LEU A 339 14.67 13.91 -7.72
CA LEU A 339 14.48 13.70 -6.28
C LEU A 339 13.22 12.90 -5.92
N ASN A 340 12.24 12.85 -6.82
CA ASN A 340 11.08 11.97 -6.68
C ASN A 340 11.39 10.51 -7.03
N GLN A 341 12.39 10.28 -7.90
CA GLN A 341 12.75 8.96 -8.39
C GLN A 341 13.84 8.29 -7.56
N TYR A 342 14.73 9.08 -6.94
CA TYR A 342 15.90 8.55 -6.25
C TYR A 342 16.11 9.19 -4.89
N ARG A 343 16.56 8.37 -3.93
CA ARG A 343 17.06 8.80 -2.62
C ARG A 343 18.55 9.10 -2.67
N HIS A 344 18.98 10.07 -1.87
CA HIS A 344 20.36 10.54 -1.85
C HIS A 344 20.93 10.56 -0.45
N VAL A 345 22.26 10.53 -0.38
CA VAL A 345 23.00 10.78 0.86
C VAL A 345 22.89 12.25 1.28
N PRO A 346 23.08 12.61 2.56
CA PRO A 346 22.91 13.97 3.05
C PRO A 346 23.78 15.01 2.33
N LEU A 347 23.33 16.26 2.31
CA LEU A 347 24.13 17.37 1.79
C LEU A 347 25.26 17.73 2.76
N CYS A 348 26.44 18.02 2.23
CA CYS A 348 27.54 18.60 3.01
C CYS A 348 27.19 20.03 3.43
N GLN A 349 27.29 20.34 4.72
CA GLN A 349 27.05 21.67 5.27
C GLN A 349 27.97 22.77 4.68
N HIS A 350 29.17 22.38 4.28
CA HIS A 350 30.16 23.26 3.65
C HIS A 350 30.01 23.36 2.13
N GLY A 351 29.10 22.58 1.52
CA GLY A 351 28.83 22.62 0.08
C GLY A 351 30.10 22.45 -0.75
N LEU A 352 30.24 23.23 -1.82
CA LEU A 352 31.40 23.18 -2.70
C LEU A 352 32.71 23.68 -2.07
N ASP A 353 32.64 24.44 -0.97
CA ASP A 353 33.81 24.97 -0.26
C ASP A 353 34.36 23.98 0.79
N CYS A 354 33.92 22.73 0.77
CA CYS A 354 34.34 21.73 1.74
C CYS A 354 35.81 21.33 1.57
N ASP A 355 36.62 21.49 2.63
CA ASP A 355 38.03 21.09 2.64
C ASP A 355 38.26 19.62 2.24
N GLU A 356 37.39 18.71 2.69
CA GLU A 356 37.48 17.28 2.38
C GLU A 356 37.20 16.99 0.90
N LEU A 357 36.33 17.80 0.27
CA LEU A 357 36.10 17.74 -1.18
C LEU A 357 37.35 18.22 -1.93
N LEU A 358 37.95 19.34 -1.50
CA LEU A 358 39.16 19.90 -2.10
C LEU A 358 40.36 18.95 -1.98
N ARG A 359 40.47 18.23 -0.85
CA ARG A 359 41.48 17.19 -0.61
C ARG A 359 41.16 15.85 -1.28
N LYS A 360 40.04 15.73 -2.01
CA LYS A 360 39.60 14.51 -2.70
C LYS A 360 39.46 13.29 -1.78
N SER A 361 38.92 13.50 -0.60
CA SER A 361 38.68 12.45 0.40
C SER A 361 37.58 11.48 -0.08
N ALA A 362 37.97 10.28 -0.53
CA ALA A 362 37.05 9.31 -1.15
C ALA A 362 35.90 8.90 -0.22
N ILE A 363 36.16 8.74 1.09
CA ILE A 363 35.14 8.35 2.07
C ILE A 363 34.12 9.48 2.27
N HIS A 364 34.59 10.72 2.37
CA HIS A 364 33.74 11.88 2.59
C HIS A 364 32.84 12.14 1.37
N ILE A 365 33.42 12.15 0.17
CA ILE A 365 32.72 12.43 -1.09
C ILE A 365 31.66 11.35 -1.40
N ARG A 366 31.86 10.12 -0.92
CA ARG A 366 30.85 9.06 -1.07
C ARG A 366 29.65 9.25 -0.14
N LYS A 367 29.88 9.75 1.08
CA LYS A 367 28.87 9.85 2.15
C LYS A 367 28.08 11.15 2.14
N LEU A 368 28.58 12.20 1.50
CA LEU A 368 27.94 13.51 1.49
C LEU A 368 27.93 14.07 0.08
N ARG A 369 26.82 14.71 -0.29
CA ARG A 369 26.68 15.42 -1.56
C ARG A 369 27.14 16.87 -1.45
N HIS A 370 27.95 17.30 -2.39
CA HIS A 370 28.43 18.69 -2.50
C HIS A 370 27.71 19.38 -3.66
N CYS A 371 26.44 19.74 -3.44
CA CYS A 371 25.65 20.47 -4.44
C CYS A 371 25.76 21.98 -4.22
N ARG A 372 25.52 22.75 -5.30
CA ARG A 372 25.28 24.20 -5.20
C ARG A 372 24.06 24.45 -4.31
N LYS A 373 24.09 25.51 -3.50
CA LYS A 373 22.95 25.88 -2.65
C LYS A 373 21.86 26.54 -3.49
N ALA A 374 20.59 26.32 -3.18
CA ALA A 374 19.53 27.07 -3.85
C ALA A 374 19.65 28.56 -3.53
N CYS A 375 19.62 29.40 -4.57
CA CYS A 375 19.64 30.85 -4.37
C CYS A 375 18.39 31.30 -3.62
N GLN A 376 18.56 32.04 -2.52
CA GLN A 376 17.44 32.57 -1.72
C GLN A 376 16.49 33.48 -2.52
N PHE A 377 17.00 34.08 -3.61
CA PHE A 377 16.26 34.98 -4.48
C PHE A 377 15.71 34.28 -5.74
N GLY A 378 16.08 33.01 -5.99
CA GLY A 378 15.63 32.25 -7.16
C GLY A 378 15.84 32.99 -8.48
N GLY A 379 14.78 33.11 -9.28
CA GLY A 379 14.79 33.82 -10.58
C GLY A 379 14.91 35.34 -10.47
N ASN A 380 14.77 35.89 -9.26
CA ASN A 380 14.84 37.32 -8.97
C ASN A 380 16.18 37.71 -8.34
N CYS A 381 17.21 36.92 -8.59
CA CYS A 381 18.52 37.10 -7.97
C CYS A 381 19.08 38.50 -8.23
N ILE A 382 19.36 39.24 -7.15
CA ILE A 382 20.02 40.56 -7.20
C ILE A 382 21.54 40.46 -7.31
N ASN A 383 22.11 39.31 -6.97
CA ASN A 383 23.56 39.05 -6.96
C ASN A 383 24.01 38.34 -8.25
N PHE A 384 23.24 38.43 -9.34
CA PHE A 384 23.54 37.73 -10.59
C PHE A 384 24.86 38.17 -11.25
N HIS A 385 25.40 39.32 -10.85
CA HIS A 385 26.73 39.79 -11.27
C HIS A 385 27.89 39.21 -10.46
N ASP A 386 27.64 38.66 -9.27
CA ASP A 386 28.68 38.04 -8.46
C ASP A 386 28.99 36.63 -9.00
N LEU A 387 30.12 36.52 -9.69
CA LEU A 387 30.60 35.25 -10.26
C LEU A 387 30.80 34.16 -9.21
N LYS A 388 31.15 34.51 -7.97
CA LYS A 388 31.25 33.53 -6.89
C LYS A 388 29.86 33.00 -6.56
N HIS A 389 28.89 33.89 -6.34
CA HIS A 389 27.50 33.54 -6.08
C HIS A 389 26.89 32.64 -7.17
N ILE A 390 27.01 33.03 -8.45
CA ILE A 390 26.50 32.24 -9.60
C ILE A 390 27.15 30.85 -9.66
N ARG A 391 28.43 30.72 -9.28
CA ARG A 391 29.12 29.42 -9.28
C ARG A 391 28.76 28.54 -8.09
N THR A 392 28.44 29.13 -6.94
CA THR A 392 28.17 28.38 -5.69
C THR A 392 26.69 28.10 -5.46
N GLU A 393 25.79 28.81 -6.16
CA GLU A 393 24.35 28.70 -6.00
C GLU A 393 23.64 28.25 -7.28
N THR A 394 22.48 27.60 -7.14
CA THR A 394 21.60 27.22 -8.25
C THR A 394 20.49 28.24 -8.44
N HIS A 395 20.24 28.58 -9.70
CA HIS A 395 19.19 29.49 -10.14
C HIS A 395 18.27 28.77 -11.15
N PRO A 396 17.01 29.22 -11.32
CA PRO A 396 16.13 28.68 -12.35
C PRO A 396 16.50 29.16 -13.76
N PHE A 397 17.38 30.15 -13.88
CA PHE A 397 17.89 30.67 -15.14
C PHE A 397 19.31 30.15 -15.46
N LYS A 398 19.70 30.21 -16.73
CA LYS A 398 21.04 29.90 -17.25
C LYS A 398 22.06 30.96 -16.82
N ASP A 399 23.35 30.68 -16.98
CA ASP A 399 24.41 31.63 -16.62
C ASP A 399 24.11 33.04 -17.18
N PRO A 400 24.12 34.09 -16.34
CA PRO A 400 23.84 35.44 -16.78
C PRO A 400 24.81 35.90 -17.87
N CYS A 401 24.31 36.61 -18.87
CA CYS A 401 25.17 37.25 -19.85
C CYS A 401 26.10 38.25 -19.15
N PRO A 402 27.42 38.23 -19.38
CA PRO A 402 28.35 39.17 -18.74
C PRO A 402 28.06 40.65 -19.01
N LEU A 403 27.26 40.92 -20.05
CA LEU A 403 26.88 42.25 -20.52
C LEU A 403 25.43 42.63 -20.15
N THR A 404 24.66 41.74 -19.52
CA THR A 404 23.35 42.11 -18.94
C THR A 404 23.57 43.03 -17.72
N PRO A 405 22.70 44.03 -17.41
CA PRO A 405 21.45 44.39 -18.08
C PRO A 405 21.61 45.23 -19.35
N TYR A 406 22.65 46.06 -19.45
CA TYR A 406 22.63 47.22 -20.37
C TYR A 406 23.57 47.13 -21.57
N ALA A 407 24.63 46.33 -21.50
CA ALA A 407 25.70 46.33 -22.50
C ALA A 407 25.55 45.23 -23.57
N CYS A 408 24.51 44.40 -23.52
CA CYS A 408 24.33 43.29 -24.44
C CYS A 408 23.60 43.72 -25.72
N VAL A 409 24.37 44.05 -26.76
CA VAL A 409 23.85 44.44 -28.09
C VAL A 409 22.91 43.38 -28.67
N SER A 410 23.28 42.10 -28.60
CA SER A 410 22.43 41.00 -29.08
C SER A 410 21.06 40.98 -28.40
N HIS A 411 21.01 41.23 -27.08
CA HIS A 411 19.74 41.25 -26.36
C HIS A 411 18.88 42.47 -26.74
N VAL A 412 19.50 43.63 -26.94
CA VAL A 412 18.80 44.83 -27.42
C VAL A 412 18.17 44.57 -28.79
N HIS A 413 18.91 44.00 -29.74
CA HIS A 413 18.39 43.61 -31.06
C HIS A 413 17.27 42.57 -30.95
N TYR A 414 17.41 41.59 -30.06
CA TYR A 414 16.39 40.57 -29.81
C TYR A 414 15.07 41.19 -29.33
N LEU A 415 15.13 42.19 -28.44
CA LEU A 415 13.97 42.91 -27.91
C LEU A 415 13.31 43.88 -28.90
N GLN A 416 14.05 44.33 -29.91
CA GLN A 416 13.59 45.27 -30.94
C GLN A 416 12.97 44.57 -32.16
N ARG A 417 12.76 43.25 -32.10
CA ARG A 417 12.25 42.45 -33.22
C ARG A 417 10.98 43.06 -33.83
N GLY A 418 11.09 43.53 -35.06
CA GLY A 418 9.99 43.67 -36.01
C GLY A 418 9.92 42.45 -36.93
N GLU A 419 8.76 42.18 -37.54
CA GLU A 419 8.49 40.99 -38.37
C GLU A 419 9.35 40.86 -39.65
N LYS A 420 10.32 41.74 -39.90
CA LYS A 420 11.15 41.75 -41.11
C LYS A 420 12.63 41.96 -40.76
N SER A 421 13.40 40.87 -40.67
CA SER A 421 14.88 40.93 -40.66
C SER A 421 15.48 39.64 -41.23
N ASP A 422 16.70 39.75 -41.76
CA ASP A 422 17.47 38.68 -42.43
C ASP A 422 17.66 37.45 -41.52
N GLN A 423 17.45 36.25 -42.09
CA GLN A 423 17.31 35.00 -41.32
C GLN A 423 18.62 34.48 -40.70
N ASP A 424 19.79 34.79 -41.28
CA ASP A 424 21.07 34.23 -40.83
C ASP A 424 21.71 35.01 -39.66
N GLU A 425 21.72 36.35 -39.67
CA GLU A 425 22.18 37.17 -38.52
C GLU A 425 21.30 36.98 -37.29
N PHE A 426 20.00 36.75 -37.49
CA PHE A 426 19.05 36.62 -36.38
C PHE A 426 19.22 35.31 -35.61
N LYS A 427 19.69 34.26 -36.27
CA LYS A 427 19.90 32.95 -35.65
C LYS A 427 21.00 32.99 -34.59
N ASP A 428 22.07 33.75 -34.83
CA ASP A 428 23.16 33.94 -33.87
C ASP A 428 22.72 34.77 -32.65
N ILE A 429 21.89 35.80 -32.90
CA ILE A 429 21.29 36.63 -31.84
C ILE A 429 20.35 35.78 -30.95
N GLU A 430 19.48 34.99 -31.56
CA GLU A 430 18.55 34.10 -30.85
C GLU A 430 19.32 33.02 -30.08
N ASN A 431 20.33 32.39 -30.68
CA ASN A 431 21.19 31.42 -30.01
C ASN A 431 21.89 32.02 -28.77
N HIS A 432 22.38 33.26 -28.85
CA HIS A 432 22.96 33.96 -27.70
C HIS A 432 21.94 34.15 -26.57
N CYS A 433 20.75 34.63 -26.89
CA CYS A 433 19.68 34.88 -25.91
C CYS A 433 19.05 33.59 -25.36
N LEU A 434 19.19 32.46 -26.06
CA LEU A 434 18.80 31.14 -25.55
C LEU A 434 19.90 30.48 -24.71
N ARG A 435 21.15 30.90 -24.88
CA ARG A 435 22.32 30.35 -24.18
C ARG A 435 22.57 31.02 -22.83
N TYR A 436 22.41 32.33 -22.76
CA TYR A 436 22.66 33.13 -21.55
C TYR A 436 21.37 33.77 -21.04
N ALA A 437 21.27 33.94 -19.73
CA ALA A 437 20.15 34.69 -19.15
C ALA A 437 20.38 36.20 -19.21
N HIS A 438 19.30 36.96 -19.41
CA HIS A 438 19.30 38.41 -19.46
C HIS A 438 18.28 38.99 -18.48
N VAL A 439 18.48 40.23 -18.04
CA VAL A 439 17.50 40.90 -17.18
C VAL A 439 16.25 41.19 -18.00
N CYS A 440 15.10 40.70 -17.52
CA CYS A 440 13.82 40.95 -18.17
C CYS A 440 13.53 42.45 -18.17
N PRO A 441 13.26 43.08 -19.33
CA PRO A 441 13.01 44.52 -19.39
C PRO A 441 11.77 44.97 -18.62
N TRP A 442 10.84 44.05 -18.39
CA TRP A 442 9.60 44.33 -17.69
C TRP A 442 9.69 44.06 -16.18
N GLY A 443 10.78 43.45 -15.70
CA GLY A 443 10.99 43.18 -14.27
C GLY A 443 9.74 42.58 -13.61
N ARG A 444 9.22 43.28 -12.60
CA ARG A 444 7.98 42.90 -11.86
C ARG A 444 6.72 42.88 -12.72
N GLN A 445 6.68 43.64 -13.82
CA GLN A 445 5.54 43.76 -14.73
C GLN A 445 5.53 42.68 -15.83
N CYS A 446 6.51 41.77 -15.83
CA CYS A 446 6.56 40.70 -16.81
C CYS A 446 5.42 39.70 -16.58
N ASN A 447 4.66 39.42 -17.65
CA ASN A 447 3.55 38.45 -17.63
C ASN A 447 3.89 37.14 -18.36
N ASP A 448 5.11 36.99 -18.88
CA ASP A 448 5.57 35.75 -19.54
C ASP A 448 6.03 34.75 -18.47
N SER A 449 5.34 33.62 -18.40
CA SER A 449 5.59 32.52 -17.46
C SER A 449 5.99 31.23 -18.18
N SER A 450 6.34 31.31 -19.48
CA SER A 450 6.80 30.14 -20.21
C SER A 450 8.12 29.63 -19.65
N GLU A 451 8.30 28.30 -19.65
CA GLU A 451 9.50 27.64 -19.10
C GLU A 451 10.78 28.17 -19.77
N LYS A 452 10.75 28.32 -21.10
CA LYS A 452 11.85 28.92 -21.86
C LYS A 452 12.18 30.33 -21.40
N HIS A 453 11.19 31.16 -21.12
CA HIS A 453 11.40 32.53 -20.65
C HIS A 453 12.04 32.54 -19.26
N LEU A 454 11.57 31.69 -18.35
CA LEU A 454 12.12 31.56 -16.99
C LEU A 454 13.58 31.06 -16.98
N GLU A 455 13.96 30.22 -17.95
CA GLU A 455 15.34 29.75 -18.10
C GLU A 455 16.32 30.84 -18.58
N VAL A 456 15.84 31.86 -19.29
CA VAL A 456 16.71 32.86 -19.95
C VAL A 456 16.46 34.28 -19.45
N SER A 457 15.60 34.46 -18.46
CA SER A 457 15.26 35.78 -17.93
C SER A 457 15.50 35.87 -16.43
N ILE A 458 16.04 37.02 -16.01
CA ILE A 458 16.27 37.40 -14.62
C ILE A 458 15.31 38.54 -14.30
N HIS A 459 14.39 38.33 -13.36
CA HIS A 459 13.36 39.30 -13.03
C HIS A 459 13.76 40.13 -11.81
N ILE A 460 14.41 41.26 -12.07
CA ILE A 460 14.74 42.21 -11.00
C ILE A 460 13.48 42.99 -10.63
N ALA A 461 13.00 42.80 -9.40
CA ALA A 461 11.82 43.49 -8.89
C ALA A 461 12.21 44.82 -8.24
N ARG A 462 11.96 45.94 -8.93
CA ARG A 462 12.05 47.28 -8.33
C ARG A 462 10.79 47.61 -7.53
N GLU A 463 10.87 48.66 -6.74
CA GLU A 463 9.71 49.20 -6.02
C GLU A 463 8.77 49.91 -7.00
N MET A 464 7.46 49.83 -6.75
CA MET A 464 6.50 50.60 -7.54
C MET A 464 6.65 52.08 -7.21
N CYS A 465 6.63 52.94 -8.24
CA CYS A 465 6.64 54.39 -8.01
C CYS A 465 5.46 54.79 -7.09
N PRO A 466 5.69 55.52 -5.98
CA PRO A 466 4.63 55.96 -5.07
C PRO A 466 3.52 56.76 -5.78
N ASN A 467 3.89 57.52 -6.82
CA ASN A 467 2.99 58.37 -7.58
C ASN A 467 2.41 57.67 -8.83
N SER A 468 2.90 56.48 -9.19
CA SER A 468 2.42 55.64 -10.30
C SER A 468 2.11 56.45 -11.58
N LYS A 469 0.83 56.53 -11.99
CA LYS A 469 0.37 57.28 -13.18
C LYS A 469 0.45 58.80 -13.06
N ASN A 470 0.53 59.34 -11.84
CA ASN A 470 0.61 60.77 -11.55
C ASN A 470 2.06 61.24 -11.29
N CYS A 471 3.05 60.40 -11.61
CA CYS A 471 4.44 60.75 -11.41
C CYS A 471 4.87 61.89 -12.33
N ILE A 472 5.52 62.90 -11.76
CA ILE A 472 6.05 64.05 -12.50
C ILE A 472 7.52 63.85 -12.90
N GLU A 473 8.18 62.80 -12.41
CA GLU A 473 9.60 62.49 -12.65
C GLU A 473 9.82 61.53 -13.83
N MET A 474 8.88 61.50 -14.78
CA MET A 474 8.91 60.60 -15.95
C MET A 474 10.03 60.89 -16.96
N MET A 475 10.79 61.97 -16.76
CA MET A 475 11.97 62.34 -17.56
C MET A 475 13.27 62.24 -16.75
N ASN A 476 13.20 61.82 -15.47
CA ASN A 476 14.37 61.63 -14.63
C ASN A 476 14.83 60.17 -14.72
N ASP A 477 15.99 59.97 -15.34
CA ASP A 477 16.53 58.62 -15.53
C ASP A 477 16.95 57.93 -14.23
N GLU A 478 17.39 58.68 -13.22
CA GLU A 478 17.69 58.10 -11.90
C GLU A 478 16.41 57.58 -11.24
N HIS A 479 15.32 58.35 -11.32
CA HIS A 479 14.00 57.96 -10.83
C HIS A 479 13.48 56.70 -11.54
N LEU A 480 13.52 56.68 -12.87
CA LEU A 480 13.06 55.55 -13.68
C LEU A 480 13.97 54.31 -13.53
N ASN A 481 15.24 54.48 -13.13
CA ASN A 481 16.12 53.38 -12.76
C ASN A 481 15.85 52.84 -11.35
N ALA A 482 15.25 53.64 -10.47
CA ALA A 482 14.89 53.22 -9.11
C ALA A 482 13.50 52.58 -9.00
N PHE A 483 12.53 53.04 -9.81
CA PHE A 483 11.12 52.66 -9.66
C PHE A 483 10.52 52.00 -10.92
N THR A 484 9.62 51.04 -10.69
CA THR A 484 8.77 50.42 -11.71
C THR A 484 7.54 51.31 -11.98
N HIS A 485 7.24 51.54 -13.27
CA HIS A 485 6.06 52.28 -13.73
C HIS A 485 5.17 51.42 -14.64
N PRO A 486 3.85 51.36 -14.40
CA PRO A 486 2.91 50.61 -15.24
C PRO A 486 3.05 50.94 -16.73
N GLY A 487 3.37 49.93 -17.55
CA GLY A 487 3.47 50.06 -19.01
C GLY A 487 4.79 50.65 -19.53
N ILE A 488 5.76 50.90 -18.64
CA ILE A 488 7.11 51.34 -19.01
C ILE A 488 8.10 50.22 -18.65
N ARG A 489 9.05 49.94 -19.55
CA ARG A 489 10.12 48.97 -19.29
C ARG A 489 11.05 49.50 -18.19
N ASP A 490 11.39 48.64 -17.23
CA ASP A 490 12.35 48.92 -16.16
C ASP A 490 13.78 49.01 -16.74
N ILE A 491 14.10 48.21 -17.76
CA ILE A 491 15.34 48.30 -18.53
C ILE A 491 15.03 48.96 -19.89
N ARG A 492 15.66 50.10 -20.15
CA ARG A 492 15.40 50.96 -21.32
C ARG A 492 16.60 51.03 -22.23
#